data_AF-A0A2S9F1K1-F1
#
_entry.id   AF-A0A2S9F1K1-F1
#
_cell.length_a   1.000
_cell.length_b   1.000
_cell.length_c   1.000
_cell.angle_alpha   90.00
_cell.angle_beta   90.00
_cell.angle_gamma   90.00
#
_symmetry.space_group_name_H-M   'P 1'
#
loop_
_entity.id
_entity.type
_entity.pdbx_description
1 polymer ?
#
loop_
_entity_poly.entity_id
_entity_poly.type
_entity_poly.pdbx_seq_one_letter_code
_entity_poly.pdbx_strand_id
1 'polypeptide(L)'
;MSTPHRRRSLRGRVSECARLDELIAAVKPGACQVLVVRGEAGVGKTALLDHAASRSDGFHVLRVSGIESDMELAYAGLQQL
;
A
#
# COMPACT_ATOMS: atom_id res chain seq x y z
N MET A 1 -6.36 15.20 -7.95
CA MET A 1 -7.73 14.72 -8.21
C MET A 1 -7.73 13.19 -8.11
N SER A 2 -7.85 12.64 -6.90
CA SER A 2 -7.80 11.20 -6.67
C SER A 2 -9.14 10.57 -7.03
N THR A 3 -9.15 9.72 -8.06
CA THR A 3 -10.34 9.01 -8.52
C THR A 3 -10.73 7.92 -7.52
N PRO A 4 -12.03 7.79 -7.17
CA PRO A 4 -12.48 6.75 -6.24
C PRO A 4 -12.28 5.39 -6.88
N HIS A 5 -11.39 4.57 -6.29
CA HIS A 5 -11.15 3.20 -6.74
C HIS A 5 -12.37 2.34 -6.41
N ARG A 6 -13.25 2.21 -7.41
CA ARG A 6 -14.37 1.27 -7.42
C ARG A 6 -13.86 -0.09 -6.92
N ARG A 7 -14.49 -0.66 -5.88
CA ARG A 7 -14.14 -1.95 -5.25
C ARG A 7 -13.89 -3.03 -6.30
N ARG A 8 -12.64 -3.19 -6.76
CA ARG A 8 -12.24 -4.25 -7.67
C ARG A 8 -11.81 -5.40 -6.79
N SER A 9 -12.66 -6.42 -6.68
CA SER A 9 -12.24 -7.69 -6.10
C SER A 9 -11.06 -8.23 -6.90
N LEU A 10 -9.89 -8.34 -6.27
CA LEU A 10 -8.69 -8.90 -6.91
C LEU A 10 -8.92 -10.40 -7.13
N ARG A 11 -8.87 -10.85 -8.38
CA ARG A 11 -9.02 -12.27 -8.71
C ARG A 11 -7.71 -13.00 -8.43
N GLY A 12 -7.78 -14.13 -7.71
CA GLY A 12 -6.62 -15.00 -7.45
C GLY A 12 -5.62 -14.48 -6.41
N ARG A 13 -5.97 -13.45 -5.63
CA ARG A 13 -5.10 -12.81 -4.62
C ARG A 13 -5.65 -12.89 -3.20
N VAL A 14 -6.45 -13.91 -2.92
CA VAL A 14 -7.21 -14.02 -1.66
C VAL A 14 -6.25 -14.07 -0.46
N SER A 15 -5.18 -14.85 -0.57
CA SER A 15 -4.19 -15.00 0.50
C SER A 15 -3.43 -13.71 0.78
N GLU A 16 -3.00 -12.99 -0.25
CA GLU A 16 -2.31 -11.71 -0.10
C GLU A 16 -3.24 -10.62 0.45
N CYS A 17 -4.48 -10.55 -0.02
CA CYS A 17 -5.49 -9.65 0.54
C CYS A 17 -5.76 -9.95 2.02
N ALA A 18 -5.92 -11.23 2.38
CA ALA A 18 -6.14 -11.62 3.77
C ALA A 18 -4.97 -11.20 4.67
N ARG A 19 -3.72 -11.40 4.21
CA ARG A 19 -2.51 -10.97 4.93
C ARG A 19 -2.46 -9.46 5.15
N LEU A 20 -2.88 -8.67 4.15
CA LEU A 20 -2.95 -7.21 4.26
C LEU A 20 -4.04 -6.77 5.24
N ASP A 21 -5.23 -7.36 5.13
CA ASP A 21 -6.37 -7.07 6.01
C ASP A 21 -6.03 -7.40 7.48
N GLU A 22 -5.39 -8.54 7.74
CA GLU A 22 -4.91 -8.94 9.07
C GLU A 22 -3.92 -7.93 9.65
N LEU A 23 -2.95 -7.47 8.83
CA LEU A 23 -1.94 -6.51 9.26
C LEU A 23 -2.57 -5.17 9.65
N ILE A 24 -3.50 -4.66 8.84
CA ILE A 24 -4.23 -3.41 9.12
C ILE A 24 -5.05 -3.55 10.40
N ALA A 25 -5.78 -4.66 10.56
CA ALA A 25 -6.61 -4.91 11.74
C ALA A 25 -5.81 -5.06 13.03
N ALA A 26 -4.56 -5.52 12.94
CA ALA A 26 -3.70 -5.75 14.10
C ALA A 26 -2.98 -4.49 14.61
N VAL A 27 -3.08 -3.34 13.91
CA VAL A 27 -2.40 -2.10 14.35
C VAL A 27 -3.00 -1.60 15.66
N LYS A 28 -2.15 -1.37 16.65
CA LYS A 28 -2.50 -0.81 17.96
C LYS A 28 -1.85 0.57 18.13
N PRO A 29 -2.44 1.47 18.94
CA PRO A 29 -1.79 2.73 19.28
C PRO A 29 -0.37 2.51 19.83
N GLY A 30 0.60 3.26 19.30
CA GLY A 30 2.01 3.13 19.69
C GLY A 30 2.76 1.94 19.08
N ALA A 31 2.12 1.12 18.25
CA ALA A 31 2.78 0.05 17.51
C ALA A 31 2.88 0.38 16.01
N CYS A 32 3.98 -0.04 15.39
CA CYS A 32 4.21 0.08 13.95
C CYS A 32 4.28 -1.32 13.33
N GLN A 33 3.75 -1.47 12.12
CA GLN A 33 3.85 -2.69 11.33
C GLN A 33 4.32 -2.36 9.92
N VAL A 34 5.16 -3.23 9.35
CA VAL A 34 5.74 -3.06 8.02
C VAL A 34 5.60 -4.34 7.23
N LEU A 35 5.18 -4.22 5.97
CA LEU A 35 5.09 -5.33 5.03
C LEU A 35 5.69 -4.92 3.68
N VAL A 36 6.45 -5.83 3.08
CA VAL A 36 7.05 -5.63 1.75
C VAL A 36 6.36 -6.54 0.74
N VAL A 37 5.79 -5.95 -0.31
CA VAL A 37 5.21 -6.71 -1.43
C VAL A 37 6.25 -6.84 -2.54
N ARG A 38 6.70 -8.07 -2.80
CA ARG A 38 7.65 -8.38 -3.88
C ARG A 38 6.96 -9.16 -5.00
N GLY A 39 7.43 -8.95 -6.22
CA GLY A 39 6.94 -9.66 -7.39
C GLY A 39 7.35 -8.97 -8.69
N GLU A 40 7.13 -9.64 -9.80
CA GLU A 40 7.54 -9.17 -11.13
C GLU A 40 6.78 -7.91 -11.59
N ALA A 41 7.28 -7.26 -12.64
CA ALA A 41 6.56 -6.17 -13.29
C ALA A 41 5.20 -6.65 -13.81
N GLY A 42 4.14 -5.84 -13.64
CA GLY A 42 2.79 -6.21 -14.11
C GLY A 42 2.02 -7.23 -13.26
N VAL A 43 2.63 -7.85 -12.25
CA VAL A 43 2.00 -8.91 -11.43
C VAL A 43 0.80 -8.43 -10.55
N GLY A 44 0.55 -7.12 -10.50
CA GLY A 44 -0.58 -6.54 -9.75
C GLY A 44 -0.24 -5.96 -8.36
N LYS A 45 1.03 -5.63 -8.08
CA LYS A 45 1.44 -5.04 -6.79
C LYS A 45 0.69 -3.75 -6.46
N THR A 46 0.54 -2.85 -7.43
CA THR A 46 -0.23 -1.59 -7.25
C THR A 46 -1.68 -1.89 -6.87
N ALA A 47 -2.27 -2.92 -7.48
CA ALA A 47 -3.64 -3.30 -7.20
C ALA A 47 -3.80 -3.84 -5.75
N LEU A 48 -2.80 -4.55 -5.22
CA LEU A 48 -2.76 -4.95 -3.80
C LEU A 48 -2.64 -3.75 -2.86
N LEU A 49 -1.84 -2.74 -3.21
CA LEU A 49 -1.74 -1.50 -2.42
C LEU A 49 -3.04 -0.68 -2.46
N ASP A 50 -3.74 -0.68 -3.60
CA ASP A 50 -5.07 -0.05 -3.72
C ASP A 50 -6.12 -0.79 -2.86
N HIS A 51 -6.06 -2.12 -2.82
CA HIS A 51 -6.89 -2.92 -1.91
C HIS A 51 -6.64 -2.54 -0.45
N ALA A 52 -5.38 -2.52 -0.01
CA ALA A 52 -5.01 -2.12 1.35
C ALA A 52 -5.53 -0.72 1.72
N ALA A 53 -5.34 0.27 0.84
CA ALA A 53 -5.84 1.63 1.04
C ALA A 53 -7.37 1.71 1.14
N SER A 54 -8.09 0.80 0.46
CA SER A 54 -9.55 0.73 0.55
C SER A 54 -10.08 0.06 1.82
N ARG A 55 -9.20 -0.61 2.59
CA ARG A 55 -9.53 -1.35 3.82
C ARG A 55 -9.05 -0.66 5.09
N SER A 56 -8.34 0.45 4.96
CA SER A 56 -7.77 1.22 6.06
C SER A 56 -8.72 2.32 6.56
N ASP A 57 -9.99 1.99 6.77
CA ASP A 57 -10.96 2.91 7.35
C ASP A 57 -10.48 3.38 8.73
N GLY A 58 -10.51 4.69 8.97
CA GLY A 58 -10.00 5.29 10.22
C GLY A 58 -8.49 5.57 10.25
N PHE A 59 -7.75 5.24 9.18
CA PHE A 59 -6.35 5.62 9.02
C PHE A 59 -6.20 6.80 8.06
N HIS A 60 -5.12 7.57 8.23
CA HIS A 60 -4.66 8.49 7.20
C HIS A 60 -3.75 7.76 6.21
N VAL A 61 -4.15 7.70 4.94
CA VAL A 61 -3.41 6.98 3.90
C VAL A 61 -2.53 7.95 3.11
N LEU A 62 -1.23 7.76 3.20
CA LEU A 62 -0.22 8.46 2.40
C LEU A 62 0.31 7.52 1.31
N ARG A 63 0.52 8.04 0.10
CA ARG A 63 1.06 7.27 -1.03
C ARG A 63 2.21 8.02 -1.67
N VAL A 64 3.31 7.30 -1.85
CA VAL A 64 4.53 7.79 -2.49
C VAL A 64 4.96 6.78 -3.54
N SER A 65 5.50 7.27 -4.65
CA SER A 65 6.24 6.46 -5.62
C SER A 65 7.68 6.96 -5.62
N GLY A 66 8.64 6.05 -5.52
CA GLY A 66 10.03 6.38 -5.79
C GLY A 66 10.34 6.17 -7.27
N ILE A 67 11.20 7.01 -7.83
CA ILE A 67 11.90 6.76 -9.09
C ILE A 67 13.36 6.43 -8.81
N GLU A 68 14.06 5.80 -9.77
CA GLU A 68 15.48 5.45 -9.59
C GLU A 68 16.34 6.67 -9.26
N SER A 69 16.04 7.83 -9.85
CA SER A 69 16.74 9.08 -9.57
C SER A 69 16.58 9.61 -8.14
N ASP A 70 15.59 9.11 -7.37
CA ASP A 70 15.39 9.53 -5.98
C ASP A 70 16.45 8.94 -5.02
N MET A 71 17.25 7.96 -5.48
CA MET A 71 18.26 7.30 -4.65
C MET A 71 19.35 8.26 -4.11
N GLU A 72 19.58 9.39 -4.79
CA GLU A 72 20.59 10.39 -4.41
C GLU A 72 20.11 11.34 -3.30
N LEU A 73 18.81 11.33 -2.99
CA LEU A 73 18.19 12.25 -2.05
C LEU A 73 17.59 11.49 -0.86
N ALA A 74 18.17 11.71 0.33
CA ALA A 74 17.62 11.17 1.56
C ALA A 74 16.18 11.65 1.74
N TYR A 75 15.27 10.68 1.99
CA TYR A 75 13.85 10.94 2.22
C TYR A 75 13.11 11.64 1.07
N ALA A 76 13.59 11.53 -0.17
CA ALA A 76 12.95 12.14 -1.35
C ALA A 76 11.43 11.93 -1.41
N GLY A 77 10.99 10.70 -1.11
CA GLY A 77 9.57 10.35 -1.08
C GLY A 77 8.73 11.07 -0.03
N LEU A 78 9.32 11.45 1.12
CA LEU A 78 8.62 12.22 2.16
C LEU A 78 8.49 13.69 1.78
N GLN A 79 9.40 14.23 0.97
CA GLN A 79 9.33 15.62 0.51
C GLN A 79 8.14 15.87 -0.43
N GLN A 80 7.54 14.81 -0.98
CA GLN A 80 6.42 14.87 -1.92
C GLN A 80 5.03 14.71 -1.26
N LEU A 81 4.98 14.52 0.06
CA LEU A 81 3.75 14.36 0.85
C LEU A 81 3.31 15.68 1.49
#